data_AF-B5ANH5-F1
#
_entry.id   AF-B5ANH5-F1
#
_cell.length_a   1.000
_cell.length_b   1.000
_cell.length_c   1.000
_cell.angle_alpha   90.00
_cell.angle_beta   90.00
_cell.angle_gamma   90.00
#
_symmetry.space_group_name_H-M   'P 1'
#
loop_
_entity.id
_entity.type
_entity.pdbx_description
1 polymer ?
#
loop_
_entity_poly.entity_id
_entity_poly.type
_entity_poly.pdbx_seq_one_letter_code
_entity_poly.pdbx_strand_id
1 'polypeptide(L)'
;MAKIVLAVCASLFFLNIAVGIAVICLVVSRNHDTQISNTDNLKQDISKIYEGLKITNGHDDDGDHEQKGARQPSSSAAFLNLLKPVAYFPGLEFRGLNGTTGNDTPIRTWVPFVGPGRQLLYNGMRYEKGSIIIPATGVYAVYSHVKFYTEGNRRGDNETDFHHSIMRYNALKETNKTALAAAVSENKNDIIDGASLEYSSDIHGLLQLNAGDQLVVKVSRIKPLRHDRDWHYFGVYMI
;
A
#
# COMPACT_ATOMS: atom_id res chain seq x y z
N MET A 1 37.62 -48.43 7.01
CA MET A 1 36.20 -48.12 7.27
C MET A 1 35.89 -46.63 7.34
N ALA A 2 36.57 -45.82 8.17
CA ALA A 2 36.25 -44.39 8.34
C ALA A 2 36.20 -43.54 7.04
N LYS A 3 37.14 -43.75 6.10
CA LYS A 3 37.18 -43.02 4.82
C LYS A 3 35.97 -43.31 3.92
N ILE A 4 35.44 -44.53 3.98
CA ILE A 4 34.28 -44.94 3.17
C ILE A 4 33.01 -44.31 3.73
N VAL A 5 32.84 -44.32 5.07
CA VAL A 5 31.69 -43.68 5.73
C VAL A 5 31.66 -42.17 5.46
N LEU A 6 32.81 -41.50 5.53
CA LEU A 6 32.90 -40.07 5.24
C LEU A 6 32.52 -39.74 3.80
N ALA A 7 32.96 -40.55 2.83
CA ALA A 7 32.62 -40.38 1.42
C ALA A 7 31.11 -40.55 1.17
N VAL A 8 30.48 -41.56 1.77
CA VAL A 8 29.03 -41.79 1.64
C VAL A 8 28.23 -40.63 2.26
N CYS A 9 28.63 -40.14 3.44
CA CYS A 9 27.98 -38.98 4.07
C CYS A 9 28.10 -37.71 3.22
N ALA A 10 29.27 -37.46 2.63
CA ALA A 10 29.47 -36.31 1.75
C ALA A 10 28.59 -36.40 0.49
N SER A 11 28.52 -37.57 -0.15
CA SER A 11 27.67 -37.79 -1.32
C SER A 11 26.17 -37.60 -1.01
N LEU A 12 25.70 -38.08 0.13
CA LEU A 12 24.32 -37.87 0.58
C LEU A 12 24.03 -36.40 0.86
N PHE A 13 24.98 -35.66 1.43
CA PHE A 13 24.83 -34.23 1.68
C PHE A 13 24.70 -33.43 0.37
N PHE A 14 25.57 -33.68 -0.61
CA PHE A 14 25.47 -33.04 -1.92
C PHE A 14 24.19 -33.39 -2.67
N LEU A 15 23.72 -34.63 -2.57
CA LEU A 15 22.46 -35.05 -3.17
C LEU A 15 21.27 -34.27 -2.58
N ASN A 16 21.23 -34.09 -1.26
CA ASN A 16 20.18 -33.31 -0.59
C ASN A 16 20.20 -31.83 -1.02
N ILE A 17 21.39 -31.23 -1.15
CA ILE A 17 21.51 -29.85 -1.65
C ILE A 17 21.00 -29.74 -3.09
N ALA A 18 21.39 -30.67 -3.97
CA ALA A 18 20.97 -30.66 -5.37
C ALA A 18 19.45 -30.79 -5.51
N VAL A 19 18.82 -31.67 -4.73
CA VAL A 19 17.35 -31.81 -4.69
C VAL A 19 16.70 -30.53 -4.16
N GLY A 20 17.24 -29.91 -3.11
CA GLY A 20 16.74 -28.65 -2.57
C GLY A 20 16.76 -27.51 -3.60
N ILE A 21 17.88 -27.35 -4.32
CA ILE A 21 18.01 -26.35 -5.39
C ILE A 21 17.01 -26.63 -6.51
N ALA A 22 16.87 -27.89 -6.95
CA ALA A 22 15.94 -28.27 -8.01
C ALA A 22 14.48 -27.94 -7.64
N VAL A 23 14.07 -28.22 -6.39
CA VAL A 23 12.72 -27.88 -5.90
C VAL A 23 12.50 -26.36 -5.88
N ILE A 24 13.47 -25.59 -5.40
CA ILE A 24 13.39 -24.11 -5.39
C ILE A 24 13.25 -23.59 -6.82
N CYS A 25 14.07 -24.05 -7.76
CA CYS A 25 13.97 -23.66 -9.16
C CYS A 25 12.61 -24.01 -9.78
N LEU A 26 12.06 -25.19 -9.47
CA LEU A 26 10.74 -25.63 -9.94
C LEU A 26 9.61 -24.76 -9.39
N VAL A 27 9.67 -24.40 -8.10
CA VAL A 27 8.69 -23.50 -7.46
C VAL A 27 8.78 -22.09 -8.05
N VAL A 28 9.99 -21.56 -8.24
CA VAL A 28 10.22 -20.24 -8.83
C VAL A 28 9.72 -20.22 -10.29
N SER A 29 10.01 -21.25 -11.08
CA SER A 29 9.53 -21.35 -12.46
C SER A 29 8.02 -21.43 -12.53
N ARG A 30 7.38 -22.30 -11.73
CA ARG A 30 5.91 -22.38 -11.68
C ARG A 30 5.25 -21.08 -11.27
N ASN A 31 5.84 -20.36 -10.30
CA ASN A 31 5.32 -19.07 -9.87
C ASN A 31 5.46 -18.01 -10.99
N HIS A 32 6.56 -18.05 -11.74
CA HIS A 32 6.77 -17.19 -12.90
C HIS A 32 5.76 -17.47 -14.02
N ASP A 33 5.55 -18.74 -14.37
CA ASP A 33 4.58 -19.16 -15.40
C ASP A 33 3.15 -18.77 -15.02
N THR A 34 2.80 -18.91 -13.74
CA THR A 34 1.49 -18.49 -13.20
C THR A 34 1.31 -16.97 -13.29
N GLN A 35 2.36 -16.19 -13.00
CA GLN A 35 2.33 -14.73 -13.16
C GLN A 35 2.16 -14.30 -14.61
N ILE A 36 2.87 -14.94 -15.56
CA ILE A 36 2.75 -14.66 -17.00
C ILE A 36 1.33 -14.97 -17.47
N SER A 37 0.80 -16.16 -17.14
CA SER A 37 -0.56 -16.57 -17.52
C SER A 37 -1.63 -15.63 -16.97
N ASN A 38 -1.50 -15.21 -15.70
CA ASN A 38 -2.42 -14.23 -15.11
C ASN A 38 -2.33 -12.86 -15.80
N THR A 39 -1.14 -12.46 -16.23
CA THR A 39 -0.93 -11.20 -16.95
C THR A 39 -1.57 -11.24 -18.34
N ASP A 40 -1.46 -12.37 -19.05
CA ASP A 40 -2.04 -12.51 -20.39
C ASP A 40 -3.57 -12.64 -20.35
N ASN A 41 -4.11 -13.36 -19.36
CA ASN A 41 -5.56 -13.40 -19.11
C ASN A 41 -6.09 -11.99 -18.78
N LEU A 42 -5.39 -11.24 -17.93
CA LEU A 42 -5.75 -9.88 -17.58
C LEU A 42 -5.72 -8.94 -18.82
N LYS A 43 -4.70 -9.06 -19.68
CA LYS A 43 -4.66 -8.32 -20.96
C LYS A 43 -5.85 -8.65 -21.85
N GLN A 44 -6.22 -9.92 -21.94
CA GLN A 44 -7.34 -10.37 -22.77
C GLN A 44 -8.68 -9.86 -22.23
N ASP A 45 -8.90 -9.92 -20.93
CA ASP A 45 -10.12 -9.43 -20.30
C ASP A 45 -10.24 -7.90 -20.39
N ILE A 46 -9.14 -7.17 -20.20
CA ILE A 46 -9.10 -5.72 -20.43
C ILE A 46 -9.39 -5.37 -21.89
N SER A 47 -8.85 -6.13 -22.84
CA SER A 47 -9.14 -5.92 -24.27
C SER A 47 -10.62 -6.11 -24.59
N LYS A 48 -11.29 -7.11 -23.98
CA LYS A 48 -12.74 -7.32 -24.15
C LYS A 48 -13.55 -6.17 -23.58
N ILE A 49 -13.19 -5.67 -22.40
CA ILE A 49 -13.85 -4.51 -21.77
C ILE A 49 -13.74 -3.28 -22.67
N TYR A 50 -12.54 -3.04 -23.25
CA TYR A 50 -12.30 -1.89 -24.10
C TYR A 50 -13.09 -1.95 -25.43
N GLU A 51 -13.12 -3.12 -26.09
CA GLU A 51 -13.94 -3.30 -27.30
C GLU A 51 -15.43 -3.15 -27.01
N GLY A 52 -15.91 -3.62 -25.84
CA GLY A 52 -17.29 -3.38 -25.40
C GLY A 52 -17.63 -1.90 -25.24
N LEU A 53 -16.73 -1.11 -24.64
CA LEU A 53 -16.91 0.33 -24.45
C LEU A 53 -16.89 1.14 -25.76
N LYS A 54 -16.13 0.67 -26.75
CA LYS A 54 -16.04 1.29 -28.09
C LYS A 54 -17.35 1.13 -28.88
N ILE A 55 -18.05 0.00 -28.71
CA ILE A 55 -19.32 -0.28 -29.39
C ILE A 55 -20.45 0.58 -28.78
N THR A 56 -20.45 0.83 -27.48
CA THR A 56 -21.49 1.65 -26.81
C THR A 56 -21.40 3.14 -27.13
N ASN A 57 -20.23 3.66 -27.50
CA ASN A 57 -20.04 5.08 -27.83
C ASN A 57 -20.20 5.40 -29.32
N GLY A 58 -20.51 4.41 -30.16
CA GLY A 58 -20.67 4.58 -31.61
C GLY A 58 -22.11 4.62 -32.11
N HIS A 59 -23.11 4.78 -31.23
CA HIS A 59 -24.53 4.69 -31.61
C HIS A 59 -25.35 5.98 -31.51
N ASP A 60 -24.78 7.09 -31.04
CA ASP A 60 -25.48 8.38 -31.05
C ASP A 60 -24.62 9.43 -31.75
N ASP A 61 -24.86 9.65 -33.05
CA ASP A 61 -24.57 10.94 -33.67
C ASP A 61 -25.58 11.21 -34.81
N ASP A 62 -26.44 12.18 -34.54
CA ASP A 62 -27.03 13.08 -35.54
C ASP A 62 -27.34 14.39 -34.78
N GLY A 63 -26.32 15.21 -34.57
CA GLY A 63 -26.48 16.50 -33.88
C GLY A 63 -25.23 17.36 -33.87
N ASP A 64 -25.03 18.13 -34.95
CA ASP A 64 -24.02 19.17 -35.12
C ASP A 64 -23.84 20.08 -33.89
N HIS A 65 -22.82 19.83 -33.08
CA HIS A 65 -22.24 20.84 -32.20
C HIS A 65 -20.72 20.69 -32.13
N GLU A 66 -20.06 21.75 -32.58
CA GLU A 66 -18.61 21.97 -32.56
C GLU A 66 -18.07 22.02 -31.12
N GLN A 67 -17.91 20.85 -30.49
CA GLN A 67 -17.18 20.71 -29.24
C GLN A 67 -15.67 20.72 -29.52
N LYS A 68 -14.97 21.70 -28.94
CA LYS A 68 -13.51 21.69 -28.79
C LYS A 68 -13.10 20.42 -28.03
N GLY A 69 -12.80 19.37 -28.78
CA GLY A 69 -12.49 18.05 -28.25
C GLY A 69 -11.22 18.07 -27.41
N ALA A 70 -11.37 17.81 -26.12
CA ALA A 70 -10.28 17.23 -25.33
C ALA A 70 -9.85 15.96 -26.07
N ARG A 71 -8.62 15.95 -26.62
CA ARG A 71 -8.07 14.79 -27.33
C ARG A 71 -8.21 13.56 -26.42
N GLN A 72 -9.10 12.67 -26.79
CA GLN A 72 -9.29 11.40 -26.12
C GLN A 72 -7.92 10.69 -26.12
N PRO A 73 -7.42 10.23 -24.96
CA PRO A 73 -6.12 9.58 -24.89
C PRO A 73 -6.12 8.36 -25.82
N SER A 74 -5.02 8.20 -26.58
CA SER A 74 -4.87 7.04 -27.44
C SER A 74 -5.02 5.75 -26.62
N SER A 75 -5.62 4.71 -27.22
CA SER A 75 -5.85 3.41 -26.57
C SER A 75 -4.59 2.83 -25.92
N SER A 76 -3.42 3.10 -26.50
CA SER A 76 -2.11 2.74 -25.95
C SER A 76 -1.78 3.48 -24.64
N ALA A 77 -2.03 4.78 -24.55
CA ALA A 77 -1.79 5.56 -23.33
C ALA A 77 -2.74 5.12 -22.20
N ALA A 78 -4.00 4.84 -22.53
CA ALA A 78 -4.96 4.29 -21.56
C ALA A 78 -4.54 2.91 -21.05
N PHE A 79 -4.05 2.04 -21.95
CA PHE A 79 -3.53 0.72 -21.60
C PHE A 79 -2.31 0.78 -20.68
N LEU A 80 -1.33 1.64 -20.98
CA LEU A 80 -0.15 1.81 -20.14
C LEU A 80 -0.49 2.36 -18.75
N ASN A 81 -1.54 3.18 -18.63
CA ASN A 81 -2.03 3.64 -17.34
C ASN A 81 -2.64 2.51 -16.49
N LEU A 82 -3.28 1.51 -17.10
CA LEU A 82 -3.82 0.35 -16.37
C LEU A 82 -2.74 -0.55 -15.78
N LEU A 83 -1.51 -0.48 -16.29
CA LEU A 83 -0.36 -1.23 -15.80
C LEU A 83 0.39 -0.51 -14.67
N LYS A 84 -0.02 0.71 -14.29
CA LYS A 84 0.65 1.47 -13.24
C LYS A 84 0.42 0.83 -11.86
N PRO A 85 1.47 0.65 -11.05
CA PRO A 85 1.35 0.19 -9.67
C PRO A 85 0.42 1.08 -8.87
N VAL A 86 -0.53 0.47 -8.16
CA VAL A 86 -1.49 1.17 -7.32
C VAL A 86 -1.86 0.31 -6.11
N ALA A 87 -1.94 0.97 -4.96
CA ALA A 87 -2.45 0.38 -3.74
C ALA A 87 -3.33 1.39 -2.98
N TYR A 88 -4.42 0.90 -2.41
CA TYR A 88 -5.32 1.67 -1.56
C TYR A 88 -5.86 0.76 -0.47
N PHE A 89 -5.68 1.19 0.77
CA PHE A 89 -6.14 0.48 1.94
C PHE A 89 -7.08 1.40 2.70
N PRO A 90 -8.40 1.18 2.60
CA PRO A 90 -9.31 1.81 3.53
C PRO A 90 -9.11 1.17 4.91
N GLY A 91 -9.51 1.87 5.94
CA GLY A 91 -9.74 1.41 7.30
C GLY A 91 -8.60 0.78 8.10
N LEU A 92 -8.85 0.67 9.40
CA LEU A 92 -7.88 0.17 10.39
C LEU A 92 -8.45 -0.95 11.26
N GLU A 93 -7.61 -1.95 11.54
CA GLU A 93 -7.90 -2.96 12.56
C GLU A 93 -7.05 -2.73 13.80
N PHE A 94 -7.73 -2.62 14.94
CA PHE A 94 -7.10 -2.28 16.21
C PHE A 94 -6.76 -3.49 17.09
N ARG A 95 -7.07 -4.72 16.64
CA ARG A 95 -6.79 -5.94 17.42
C ARG A 95 -5.28 -6.07 17.66
N GLY A 96 -4.89 -6.16 18.94
CA GLY A 96 -3.50 -6.34 19.34
C GLY A 96 -2.62 -5.08 19.34
N LEU A 97 -3.17 -3.90 19.03
CA LEU A 97 -2.42 -2.64 19.10
C LEU A 97 -2.38 -2.12 20.56
N ASN A 98 -1.40 -2.60 21.31
CA ASN A 98 -0.99 -2.03 22.60
C ASN A 98 0.08 -0.95 22.34
N GLY A 99 -0.35 0.26 22.02
CA GLY A 99 0.56 1.40 21.90
C GLY A 99 1.12 1.81 23.26
N THR A 100 2.45 1.84 23.39
CA THR A 100 3.16 2.48 24.50
C THR A 100 3.11 3.99 24.31
N THR A 101 2.85 4.73 25.38
CA THR A 101 2.89 6.19 25.39
C THR A 101 4.31 6.69 25.16
N GLY A 102 4.53 7.57 24.18
CA GLY A 102 5.76 8.37 24.06
C GLY A 102 6.50 8.32 22.72
N ASN A 103 6.23 7.34 21.84
CA ASN A 103 6.89 7.22 20.53
C ASN A 103 5.89 7.01 19.40
N ASP A 104 6.22 7.53 18.22
CA ASP A 104 5.51 7.28 16.96
C ASP A 104 5.34 5.78 16.71
N THR A 105 4.09 5.34 16.74
CA THR A 105 3.72 3.94 16.56
C THR A 105 3.30 3.69 15.11
N PRO A 106 3.90 2.70 14.41
CA PRO A 106 3.48 2.36 13.07
C PRO A 106 2.10 1.70 13.07
N ILE A 107 1.29 2.09 12.09
CA ILE A 107 0.04 1.44 11.78
C ILE A 107 0.36 0.14 11.02
N ARG A 108 0.07 -1.00 11.65
CA ARG A 108 0.46 -2.32 11.15
C ARG A 108 -0.63 -3.07 10.39
N THR A 109 -1.88 -2.66 10.57
CA THR A 109 -3.03 -3.42 10.08
C THR A 109 -4.02 -2.46 9.45
N TRP A 110 -3.88 -2.32 8.14
CA TRP A 110 -4.88 -1.72 7.27
C TRP A 110 -5.80 -2.84 6.78
N VAL A 111 -7.12 -2.66 6.84
CA VAL A 111 -8.08 -3.73 6.55
C VAL A 111 -9.05 -3.34 5.47
N PRO A 112 -9.38 -4.23 4.52
CA PRO A 112 -10.44 -3.94 3.56
C PRO A 112 -11.71 -3.51 4.31
N PHE A 113 -12.31 -2.41 3.84
CA PHE A 113 -13.56 -1.88 4.35
C PHE A 113 -14.59 -3.02 4.44
N VAL A 114 -15.35 -3.07 5.53
CA VAL A 114 -16.38 -4.10 5.73
C VAL A 114 -17.62 -3.71 4.92
N GLY A 115 -17.48 -3.72 3.60
CA GLY A 115 -18.51 -3.34 2.62
C GLY A 115 -17.96 -3.42 1.19
N PRO A 116 -18.65 -2.90 0.16
CA PRO A 116 -18.24 -3.07 -1.24
C PRO A 116 -16.93 -2.35 -1.62
N GLY A 117 -16.38 -1.50 -0.75
CA GLY A 117 -15.07 -0.86 -0.91
C GLY A 117 -13.93 -1.87 -0.76
N ARG A 118 -13.42 -2.41 -1.86
CA ARG A 118 -12.32 -3.38 -1.84
C ARG A 118 -10.99 -2.66 -1.64
N GLN A 119 -10.15 -3.23 -0.77
CA GLN A 119 -8.72 -2.96 -0.80
C GLN A 119 -8.21 -3.13 -2.24
N LEU A 120 -7.42 -2.17 -2.69
CA LEU A 120 -6.86 -2.16 -4.03
C LEU A 120 -5.37 -2.48 -3.91
N LEU A 121 -4.89 -3.50 -4.61
CA LEU A 121 -3.48 -3.87 -4.65
C LEU A 121 -3.18 -4.51 -6.00
N TYR A 122 -2.65 -3.73 -6.94
CA TYR A 122 -2.45 -4.15 -8.32
C TYR A 122 -1.03 -3.94 -8.83
N ASN A 123 -0.71 -4.59 -9.96
CA ASN A 123 0.49 -4.37 -10.75
C ASN A 123 1.79 -4.50 -9.94
N GLY A 124 1.88 -5.57 -9.15
CA GLY A 124 3.07 -5.95 -8.39
C GLY A 124 3.21 -5.29 -7.01
N MET A 125 2.31 -4.37 -6.64
CA MET A 125 2.30 -3.80 -5.30
C MET A 125 2.13 -4.91 -4.26
N ARG A 126 2.89 -4.84 -3.16
CA ARG A 126 2.80 -5.79 -2.04
C ARG A 126 2.53 -5.07 -0.73
N TYR A 127 1.96 -5.80 0.22
CA TYR A 127 1.69 -5.31 1.56
C TYR A 127 2.21 -6.28 2.61
N GLU A 128 3.07 -5.81 3.50
CA GLU A 128 3.68 -6.63 4.54
C GLU A 128 3.79 -5.85 5.85
N LYS A 129 3.16 -6.37 6.93
CA LYS A 129 3.32 -5.86 8.32
C LYS A 129 3.04 -4.36 8.50
N GLY A 130 2.12 -3.78 7.73
CA GLY A 130 1.81 -2.34 7.75
C GLY A 130 2.45 -1.54 6.63
N SER A 131 3.35 -2.16 5.87
CA SER A 131 4.14 -1.50 4.84
C SER A 131 3.60 -1.78 3.43
N ILE A 132 3.52 -0.75 2.60
CA ILE A 132 3.35 -0.90 1.15
C ILE A 132 4.73 -1.01 0.50
N ILE A 133 4.97 -2.05 -0.28
CA ILE A 133 6.25 -2.29 -0.96
C ILE A 133 6.12 -1.91 -2.44
N ILE A 134 7.00 -1.02 -2.87
CA ILE A 134 7.02 -0.46 -4.23
C ILE A 134 7.65 -1.47 -5.21
N PRO A 135 6.96 -1.86 -6.30
CA PRO A 135 7.46 -2.85 -7.24
C PRO A 135 8.39 -2.27 -8.30
N ALA A 136 8.22 -0.99 -8.66
CA ALA A 136 8.94 -0.36 -9.76
C ALA A 136 9.42 1.05 -9.38
N THR A 137 10.62 1.43 -9.83
CA THR A 137 11.15 2.78 -9.64
C THR A 137 10.36 3.79 -10.46
N GLY A 138 9.94 4.89 -9.83
CA GLY A 138 9.09 5.89 -10.48
C GLY A 138 8.67 7.03 -9.55
N VAL A 139 7.86 7.94 -10.10
CA VAL A 139 7.19 8.99 -9.32
C VAL A 139 5.83 8.45 -8.88
N TYR A 140 5.54 8.60 -7.61
CA TYR A 140 4.30 8.13 -6.99
C TYR A 140 3.60 9.27 -6.27
N ALA A 141 2.28 9.34 -6.43
CA ALA A 141 1.43 10.06 -5.51
C ALA A 141 1.17 9.16 -4.29
N VAL A 142 1.46 9.67 -3.10
CA VAL A 142 1.28 8.97 -1.83
C VAL A 142 0.37 9.80 -0.95
N TYR A 143 -0.57 9.15 -0.27
CA TYR A 143 -1.52 9.84 0.59
C TYR A 143 -2.00 8.99 1.77
N SER A 144 -2.36 9.66 2.86
CA SER A 144 -2.89 9.04 4.07
C SER A 144 -3.85 9.99 4.76
N HIS A 145 -4.91 9.46 5.35
CA HIS A 145 -5.82 10.19 6.24
C HIS A 145 -6.05 9.39 7.50
N VAL A 146 -6.00 10.06 8.64
CA VAL A 146 -6.31 9.48 9.95
C VAL A 146 -7.10 10.46 10.79
N LYS A 147 -7.94 9.90 11.68
CA LYS A 147 -8.83 10.63 12.56
C LYS A 147 -8.59 10.28 14.02
N PHE A 148 -8.24 11.24 14.84
CA PHE A 148 -8.02 11.08 16.27
C PHE A 148 -9.26 11.55 17.03
N TYR A 149 -9.75 10.73 17.95
CA TYR A 149 -10.89 11.03 18.79
C TYR A 149 -10.52 10.91 20.27
N THR A 150 -10.89 11.92 21.07
CA THR A 150 -10.73 11.90 22.53
C THR A 150 -12.08 12.10 23.20
N GLU A 151 -12.36 11.31 24.24
CA GLU A 151 -13.56 11.41 25.07
C GLU A 151 -13.21 11.91 26.46
N GLY A 152 -14.08 12.74 27.03
CA GLY A 152 -14.05 13.05 28.47
C GLY A 152 -12.77 13.74 28.92
N ASN A 153 -12.26 14.68 28.11
CA ASN A 153 -11.09 15.48 28.48
C ASN A 153 -11.35 16.13 29.84
N ARG A 154 -10.45 15.95 30.79
CA ARG A 154 -10.55 16.54 32.14
C ARG A 154 -9.68 17.77 32.24
N ARG A 155 -10.16 18.76 32.98
CA ARG A 155 -9.34 19.90 33.41
C ARG A 155 -8.13 19.39 34.21
N GLY A 156 -6.95 19.42 33.61
CA GLY A 156 -5.70 18.88 34.19
C GLY A 156 -5.05 17.74 33.38
N ASP A 157 -5.70 17.25 32.33
CA ASP A 157 -5.02 16.42 31.33
C ASP A 157 -3.91 17.25 30.66
N ASN A 158 -2.82 16.61 30.23
CA ASN A 158 -1.79 17.31 29.45
C ASN A 158 -2.31 17.54 28.03
N GLU A 159 -1.93 18.69 27.45
CA GLU A 159 -2.05 18.97 26.01
C GLU A 159 -1.59 17.73 25.24
N THR A 160 -2.47 17.23 24.37
CA THR A 160 -2.19 16.00 23.63
C THR A 160 -1.78 16.35 22.22
N ASP A 161 -0.48 16.25 21.96
CA ASP A 161 0.06 16.39 20.62
C ASP A 161 -0.26 15.13 19.81
N PHE A 162 -1.00 15.33 18.72
CA PHE A 162 -1.17 14.31 17.69
C PHE A 162 -0.13 14.51 16.59
N HIS A 163 0.56 13.43 16.26
CA HIS A 163 1.46 13.32 15.11
C HIS A 163 0.93 12.26 14.13
N HIS A 164 1.04 12.54 12.84
CA HIS A 164 0.76 11.65 11.72
C HIS A 164 1.89 11.82 10.70
N SER A 165 2.46 10.73 10.18
CA SER A 165 3.54 10.78 9.20
C SER A 165 3.58 9.55 8.29
N ILE A 166 4.19 9.72 7.10
CA ILE A 166 4.50 8.62 6.17
C ILE A 166 6.03 8.44 6.09
N MET A 167 6.52 7.27 6.46
CA MET A 167 7.94 6.92 6.53
C MET A 167 8.36 5.97 5.40
N ARG A 168 9.61 6.11 4.92
CA ARG A 168 10.20 5.28 3.86
C ARG A 168 11.31 4.43 4.46
N TYR A 169 11.24 3.14 4.20
CA TYR A 169 12.29 2.20 4.56
C TYR A 169 12.81 1.59 3.28
N ASN A 170 14.13 1.59 3.11
CA ASN A 170 14.74 0.81 2.05
C ASN A 170 15.46 -0.37 2.68
N ALA A 171 14.85 -1.55 2.59
CA ALA A 171 15.41 -2.78 3.15
C ALA A 171 16.72 -3.19 2.46
N LEU A 172 16.91 -2.83 1.19
CA LEU A 172 18.12 -3.15 0.42
C LEU A 172 19.32 -2.27 0.82
N LYS A 173 19.04 -1.06 1.30
CA LYS A 173 20.06 -0.07 1.69
C LYS A 173 20.21 0.05 3.21
N GLU A 174 19.45 -0.72 3.99
CA GLU A 174 19.39 -0.66 5.46
C GLU A 174 19.24 0.78 6.01
N THR A 175 18.49 1.64 5.30
CA THR A 175 18.31 3.04 5.71
C THR A 175 16.88 3.32 6.14
N ASN A 176 16.74 3.98 7.29
CA ASN A 176 15.48 4.52 7.79
C ASN A 176 15.49 6.03 7.51
N LYS A 177 14.67 6.51 6.58
CA LYS A 177 14.51 7.95 6.30
C LYS A 177 13.02 8.27 6.20
N THR A 178 12.57 9.38 6.76
CA THR A 178 11.18 9.82 6.56
C THR A 178 10.90 9.94 5.03
N ALA A 179 9.78 9.38 4.54
CA ALA A 179 9.50 9.28 3.10
C ALA A 179 9.20 10.66 2.52
N LEU A 180 8.24 11.32 3.15
CA LEU A 180 8.04 12.75 3.12
C LEU A 180 8.76 13.29 4.36
N ALA A 181 9.77 14.12 4.17
CA ALA A 181 10.18 14.99 5.26
C ALA A 181 8.99 15.91 5.59
N ALA A 182 8.39 15.70 6.76
CA ALA A 182 7.46 16.63 7.41
C ALA A 182 6.16 16.99 6.66
N ALA A 183 5.28 16.01 6.44
CA ALA A 183 3.86 16.29 6.66
C ALA A 183 3.54 15.87 8.10
N VAL A 184 4.18 16.54 9.04
CA VAL A 184 3.87 16.44 10.46
C VAL A 184 2.67 17.34 10.69
N SER A 185 1.52 16.73 10.86
CA SER A 185 0.32 17.43 11.30
C SER A 185 0.37 17.45 12.81
N GLU A 186 0.95 18.50 13.38
CA GLU A 186 0.94 18.77 14.82
C GLU A 186 -0.31 19.59 15.14
N ASN A 187 -1.18 19.07 16.00
CA ASN A 187 -2.26 19.86 16.58
C ASN A 187 -2.22 19.79 18.09
N LYS A 188 -2.32 20.98 18.66
CA LYS A 188 -2.42 21.29 20.07
C LYS A 188 -3.89 21.54 20.37
N ASN A 189 -4.55 20.52 20.92
CA ASN A 189 -5.96 20.64 21.25
C ASN A 189 -6.14 21.44 22.55
N ASP A 190 -6.94 22.49 22.49
CA ASP A 190 -7.47 23.17 23.67
C ASP A 190 -8.29 22.18 24.51
N ILE A 191 -7.99 22.11 25.81
CA ILE A 191 -8.68 21.21 26.73
C ILE A 191 -10.01 21.83 27.13
N ILE A 192 -11.09 21.35 26.50
CA ILE A 192 -12.46 21.68 26.90
C ILE A 192 -12.95 20.58 27.85
N ASP A 193 -13.12 20.93 29.12
CA ASP A 193 -13.53 20.01 30.18
C ASP A 193 -14.89 19.36 29.85
N GLY A 194 -14.94 18.03 29.87
CA GLY A 194 -16.13 17.23 29.55
C GLY A 194 -16.47 17.14 28.07
N ALA A 195 -15.73 17.79 27.17
CA ALA A 195 -15.98 17.69 25.73
C ALA A 195 -15.31 16.46 25.11
N SER A 196 -15.87 16.01 23.98
CA SER A 196 -15.20 15.11 23.06
C SER A 196 -14.56 15.93 21.95
N LEU A 197 -13.33 15.61 21.57
CA LEU A 197 -12.61 16.30 20.50
C LEU A 197 -12.32 15.34 19.37
N GLU A 198 -12.38 15.89 18.16
CA GLU A 198 -12.11 15.19 16.93
C GLU A 198 -11.03 15.97 16.16
N TYR A 199 -10.02 15.26 15.70
CA TYR A 199 -8.93 15.82 14.91
C TYR A 199 -8.64 14.94 13.70
N SER A 200 -8.67 15.53 12.51
CA SER A 200 -8.34 14.83 11.27
C SER A 200 -7.01 15.32 10.73
N SER A 201 -6.23 14.41 10.15
CA SER A 201 -4.96 14.72 9.52
C SER A 201 -4.85 14.05 8.16
N ASP A 202 -4.57 14.87 7.15
CA ASP A 202 -4.37 14.48 5.76
C ASP A 202 -2.93 14.73 5.33
N ILE A 203 -2.32 13.72 4.70
CA ILE A 203 -0.99 13.82 4.09
C ILE A 203 -1.13 13.44 2.63
N HIS A 204 -0.61 14.28 1.74
CA HIS A 204 -0.52 14.02 0.31
C HIS A 204 0.83 14.51 -0.22
N GLY A 205 1.45 13.76 -1.12
CA GLY A 205 2.72 14.19 -1.71
C GLY A 205 3.15 13.36 -2.91
N LEU A 206 4.06 13.93 -3.69
CA LEU A 206 4.73 13.25 -4.80
C LEU A 206 6.12 12.82 -4.37
N LEU A 207 6.44 11.54 -4.54
CA LEU A 207 7.72 10.97 -4.17
C LEU A 207 8.36 10.22 -5.34
N GLN A 208 9.65 10.46 -5.54
CA GLN A 208 10.48 9.52 -6.30
C GLN A 208 10.80 8.32 -5.41
N LEU A 209 10.25 7.15 -5.78
CA LEU A 209 10.43 5.89 -5.07
C LEU A 209 11.20 4.90 -5.95
N ASN A 210 11.96 4.03 -5.30
CA ASN A 210 12.68 2.94 -5.94
C ASN A 210 11.94 1.63 -5.73
N ALA A 211 12.14 0.69 -6.65
CA ALA A 211 11.74 -0.69 -6.42
C ALA A 211 12.33 -1.22 -5.10
N GLY A 212 11.49 -1.83 -4.26
CA GLY A 212 11.84 -2.33 -2.93
C GLY A 212 11.73 -1.30 -1.80
N ASP A 213 11.46 -0.02 -2.08
CA ASP A 213 11.10 0.94 -1.04
C ASP A 213 9.81 0.48 -0.33
N GLN A 214 9.73 0.69 0.97
CA GLN A 214 8.58 0.38 1.80
C GLN A 214 8.03 1.67 2.41
N LEU A 215 6.71 1.87 2.31
CA LEU A 215 6.02 3.01 2.89
C LEU A 215 5.17 2.56 4.08
N VAL A 216 5.29 3.26 5.21
CA VAL A 216 4.56 2.99 6.46
C VAL A 216 3.99 4.27 7.02
N VAL A 217 2.75 4.23 7.49
CA VAL A 217 2.16 5.32 8.26
C VAL A 217 2.49 5.15 9.74
N LYS A 218 2.92 6.24 10.39
CA LYS A 218 3.10 6.30 11.85
C LYS A 218 2.21 7.38 12.45
N VAL A 219 1.78 7.13 13.68
CA VAL A 219 1.04 8.10 14.48
C VAL A 219 1.57 8.15 15.91
N SER A 220 1.51 9.32 16.53
CA SER A 220 1.87 9.52 17.96
C SER A 220 1.12 8.58 18.92
N ARG A 221 -0.17 8.34 18.67
CA ARG A 221 -1.08 7.60 19.55
C ARG A 221 -2.08 6.81 18.72
N ILE A 222 -2.14 5.49 18.92
CA ILE A 222 -3.09 4.62 18.20
C ILE A 222 -4.47 4.56 18.86
N LYS A 223 -4.55 4.65 20.19
CA LYS A 223 -5.83 4.53 20.91
C LYS A 223 -6.92 5.51 20.41
N PRO A 224 -6.60 6.78 20.12
CA PRO A 224 -7.58 7.75 19.61
C PRO A 224 -8.14 7.42 18.22
N LEU A 225 -7.47 6.58 17.43
CA LEU A 225 -7.96 6.20 16.09
C LEU A 225 -9.07 5.15 16.14
N ARG A 226 -9.35 4.57 17.31
CA ARG A 226 -10.30 3.46 17.47
C ARG A 226 -11.74 3.85 17.15
N HIS A 227 -12.06 5.14 17.26
CA HIS A 227 -13.32 5.68 16.79
C HIS A 227 -13.29 5.77 15.27
N ASP A 228 -14.34 5.29 14.59
CA ASP A 228 -14.47 5.36 13.13
C ASP A 228 -13.41 4.60 12.32
N ARG A 229 -13.45 3.26 12.38
CA ARG A 229 -12.56 2.37 11.59
C ARG A 229 -12.49 2.70 10.11
N ASP A 230 -13.57 3.19 9.54
CA ASP A 230 -13.72 3.39 8.09
C ASP A 230 -13.25 4.75 7.60
N TRP A 231 -12.92 5.66 8.53
CA TRP A 231 -12.50 7.02 8.24
C TRP A 231 -10.98 7.17 8.25
N HIS A 232 -10.25 6.08 7.98
CA HIS A 232 -8.81 6.10 7.84
C HIS A 232 -8.48 5.50 6.48
N TYR A 233 -7.47 6.02 5.79
CA TYR A 233 -6.99 5.37 4.58
C TYR A 233 -5.51 5.64 4.34
N PHE A 234 -4.89 4.73 3.60
CA PHE A 234 -3.53 4.88 3.12
C PHE A 234 -3.44 4.37 1.69
N GLY A 235 -2.87 5.17 0.80
CA GLY A 235 -2.80 4.81 -0.61
C GLY A 235 -1.60 5.40 -1.32
N VAL A 236 -1.31 4.80 -2.47
CA VAL A 236 -0.20 5.16 -3.34
C VAL A 236 -0.50 4.71 -4.77
N TYR A 237 -0.19 5.54 -5.76
CA TYR A 237 -0.23 5.16 -7.17
C TYR A 237 0.91 5.79 -7.95
N MET A 238 1.42 5.07 -8.95
CA MET A 238 2.43 5.58 -9.87
C MET A 238 1.79 6.58 -10.84
N ILE A 239 2.49 7.68 -11.10
CA ILE A 239 2.08 8.73 -12.04
C ILE A 239 2.56 8.43 -13.45
#